data_AF-A0A933URV1-F1
#
_entry.id   AF-A0A933URV1-F1
#
_cell.length_a   1.000
_cell.length_b   1.000
_cell.length_c   1.000
_cell.angle_alpha   90.00
_cell.angle_beta   90.00
_cell.angle_gamma   90.00
#
_symmetry.space_group_name_H-M   'P 1'
#
loop_
_entity.id
_entity.type
_entity.pdbx_description
1 polymer ?
#
loop_
_entity_poly.entity_id
_entity_poly.type
_entity_poly.pdbx_seq_one_letter_code
_entity_poly.pdbx_strand_id
1 'polypeptide(L)' 'MIGRLAEAAAITPAYLSQIETGERLGTVATLKILDKALSVDLDLLA' A
#
# COMPACT_ATOMS: atom_id res chain seq x y z
N MET A 1 -8.21 -8.24 6.19
CA MET A 1 -8.17 -7.29 5.06
C MET A 1 -6.72 -6.89 4.76
N ILE A 2 -5.99 -6.30 5.72
CA ILE A 2 -4.55 -5.94 5.62
C ILE A 2 -3.66 -7.07 5.12
N GLY A 3 -3.84 -8.31 5.62
CA GLY A 3 -3.00 -9.44 5.22
C GLY A 3 -3.03 -9.77 3.73
N ARG A 4 -4.20 -9.69 3.07
CA ARG A 4 -4.33 -10.03 1.64
C ARG A 4 -3.72 -8.95 0.74
N LEU A 5 -3.87 -7.68 1.11
CA LEU A 5 -3.26 -6.58 0.36
C LEU A 5 -1.74 -6.59 0.51
N ALA A 6 -1.24 -6.82 1.73
CA ALA A 6 0.19 -6.93 1.99
C ALA A 6 0.81 -8.09 1.17
N GLU A 7 0.14 -9.24 1.14
CA GLU A 7 0.55 -10.39 0.34
C GLU A 7 0.56 -10.09 -1.17
N ALA A 8 -0.53 -9.50 -1.69
CA ALA A 8 -0.62 -9.11 -3.11
C ALA A 8 0.42 -8.05 -3.51
N ALA A 9 0.76 -7.16 -2.59
CA ALA A 9 1.77 -6.12 -2.78
C ALA A 9 3.20 -6.59 -2.44
N ALA A 10 3.40 -7.85 -2.07
CA ALA A 10 4.70 -8.40 -1.66
C ALA A 10 5.40 -7.58 -0.56
N ILE A 11 4.64 -7.03 0.39
CA ILE A 11 5.14 -6.32 1.57
C ILE A 11 4.66 -6.99 2.86
N THR A 12 5.26 -6.64 3.99
CA THR A 12 4.81 -7.18 5.28
C THR A 12 3.53 -6.48 5.75
N PRO A 13 2.62 -7.19 6.46
CA PRO A 13 1.45 -6.58 7.08
C PRO A 13 1.79 -5.44 8.05
N ALA A 14 2.91 -5.56 8.77
CA ALA A 14 3.40 -4.51 9.65
C ALA A 14 3.80 -3.25 8.86
N TYR A 15 4.49 -3.40 7.73
CA TYR A 15 4.86 -2.26 6.91
C TYR A 15 3.64 -1.58 6.28
N LEU A 16 2.64 -2.36 5.82
CA LEU A 16 1.36 -1.80 5.36
C LEU A 16 0.65 -1.03 6.49
N SER A 17 0.59 -1.59 7.69
CA SER A 17 -0.04 -0.93 8.85
C SER A 17 0.62 0.41 9.17
N GLN A 18 1.95 0.51 9.09
CA GLN A 18 2.67 1.76 9.34
C GLN A 18 2.32 2.84 8.31
N ILE A 19 2.05 2.44 7.06
CA ILE A 19 1.61 3.36 6.00
C ILE A 19 0.18 3.83 6.27
N GLU A 20 -0.73 2.91 6.61
CA GLU A 20 -2.14 3.22 6.87
C GLU A 20 -2.35 4.13 8.09
N THR A 21 -1.51 4.00 9.12
CA THR A 21 -1.59 4.82 10.34
C THR A 21 -0.82 6.15 10.22
N GLY A 22 -0.11 6.39 9.13
CA GLY A 22 0.74 7.56 8.94
C GLY A 22 2.04 7.54 9.77
N GLU A 23 2.36 6.43 10.44
CA GLU A 23 3.63 6.23 11.14
C GLU A 23 4.82 6.27 10.17
N ARG A 24 4.60 5.85 8.92
CA ARG A 24 5.62 5.86 7.87
C ARG A 24 5.04 6.28 6.52
N LEU A 25 5.75 7.19 5.84
CA LEU A 25 5.44 7.49 4.44
C LEU A 25 5.89 6.34 3.54
N GLY A 26 4.95 5.85 2.72
CA GLY A 26 5.25 4.94 1.63
C GLY A 26 6.11 5.63 0.57
N THR A 27 7.05 4.91 -0.03
CA THR A 27 7.77 5.44 -1.19
C THR A 27 6.84 5.47 -2.41
N VAL A 28 7.14 6.29 -3.42
CA VAL A 28 6.39 6.26 -4.69
C VAL A 28 6.35 4.86 -5.31
N ALA A 29 7.43 4.09 -5.18
CA ALA A 29 7.47 2.70 -5.65
C ALA A 29 6.50 1.81 -4.85
N THR A 30 6.47 1.95 -3.52
CA THR A 30 5.54 1.24 -2.65
C THR A 30 4.09 1.57 -2.98
N LEU A 31 3.78 2.87 -3.15
CA LEU A 31 2.42 3.33 -3.49
C LEU A 31 1.95 2.78 -4.85
N LYS A 32 2.82 2.73 -5.86
CA LYS A 32 2.52 2.10 -7.16
C LYS A 32 2.26 0.59 -7.07
N ILE A 33 2.89 -0.10 -6.13
CA ILE A 33 2.65 -1.54 -5.94
C ILE A 33 1.31 -1.75 -5.24
N LEU A 34 1.02 -0.94 -4.21
CA LEU A 34 -0.27 -0.96 -3.51
C LEU A 34 -1.42 -0.62 -4.45
N ASP A 35 -1.25 0.40 -5.29
CA ASP A 35 -2.18 0.80 -6.35
C ASP A 35 -2.53 -0.37 -7.28
N LYS A 36 -1.52 -1.03 -7.85
CA LYS A 36 -1.71 -2.23 -8.69
C LYS A 36 -2.43 -3.36 -7.95
N ALA A 37 -2.08 -3.58 -6.68
CA ALA A 37 -2.70 -4.63 -5.87
C ALA A 37 -4.16 -4.31 -5.50
N LEU A 38 -4.49 -3.03 -5.34
CA LEU A 38 -5.85 -2.53 -5.12
C LEU A 38 -6.65 -2.37 -6.42
N SER A 39 -5.98 -2.33 -7.58
CA SER A 39 -6.55 -1.90 -8.87
C SER A 39 -7.27 -0.56 -8.76
N VAL A 40 -6.74 0.34 -7.93
CA VAL A 40 -7.19 1.73 -7.82
C VAL A 40 -6.40 2.54 -8.85
N ASP A 41 -6.87 3.73 -9.19
CA ASP A 41 -6.12 4.69 -9.99
C ASP A 41 -5.51 5.73 -9.05
N LEU A 42 -4.19 5.92 -9.07
CA LEU A 42 -3.51 6.93 -8.24
C LEU A 42 -4.01 8.34 -8.54
N ASP A 43 -4.46 8.62 -9.77
CA ASP A 43 -4.99 9.92 -10.15
C ASP A 43 -6.31 10.25 -9.42
N LEU A 44 -6.96 9.25 -8.83
CA LEU A 44 -8.15 9.40 -7.98
C LEU A 44 -7.83 9.81 -6.54
N LEU A 45 -6.55 9.82 -6.14
CA LEU A 45 -6.08 10.12 -4.78
C LEU A 45 -5.50 11.55 -4.64
N ALA A 46 -5.52 12.34 -5.71
CA ALA A 46 -4.97 13.69 -5.79
C ALA A 46 -5.94 14.79 -5.30
#